data_AF-A0AB35PJ05-F1
#
_entry.id   AF-A0AB35PJ05-F1
#
_cell.length_a   1.000
_cell.length_b   1.000
_cell.length_c   1.000
_cell.angle_alpha   90.00
_cell.angle_beta   90.00
_cell.angle_gamma   90.00
#
_symmetry.space_group_name_H-M   'P 1'
#
loop_
_entity.id
_entity.type
_entity.pdbx_description
1 polymer ?
#
loop_
_entity_poly.entity_id
_entity_poly.type
_entity_poly.pdbx_seq_one_letter_code
_entity_poly.pdbx_strand_id
1 'polypeptide(L)' 'MLYLSNRKILNELWSTLYGPGARDPQKQAVYYQIVQMLNSGLPIKKVAEKNSVTRPTVYRIQKELEEDIN' A
#
# COMPACT_ATOMS: atom_id res chain seq x y z
N MET A 1 -13.42 -17.48 18.36
CA MET A 1 -11.97 -17.74 18.22
C MET A 1 -11.65 -18.25 16.79
N LEU A 2 -11.97 -17.46 15.75
CA LEU A 2 -11.74 -17.85 14.33
C LEU A 2 -11.54 -16.64 13.38
N TYR A 3 -11.41 -15.42 13.90
CA TYR A 3 -11.35 -14.19 13.09
C TYR A 3 -9.93 -13.64 12.83
N LEU A 4 -8.90 -14.22 13.45
CA LEU A 4 -7.52 -13.74 13.34
C LEU A 4 -6.66 -14.56 12.35
N SER A 5 -7.11 -15.76 11.95
CA SER A 5 -6.31 -16.67 11.09
C SER A 5 -6.20 -16.18 9.63
N ASN A 6 -7.21 -15.47 9.10
CA ASN A 6 -7.24 -15.02 7.71
C ASN A 6 -6.47 -13.71 7.43
N ARG A 7 -6.03 -12.96 8.46
CA ARG A 7 -5.31 -11.69 8.23
C ARG A 7 -3.85 -11.85 7.85
N LYS A 8 -3.19 -12.93 8.28
CA LYS A 8 -1.77 -13.18 7.99
C LYS A 8 -1.55 -13.57 6.53
N ILE A 9 -2.43 -14.41 5.98
CA ILE A 9 -2.42 -14.87 4.59
C ILE A 9 -2.63 -13.71 3.61
N LEU A 10 -3.49 -12.74 3.95
CA LEU A 10 -3.75 -11.57 3.10
C LEU A 10 -2.61 -10.53 3.08
N ASN A 11 -1.70 -10.56 4.05
CA ASN A 11 -0.51 -9.71 4.04
C ASN A 11 0.62 -10.32 3.20
N GLU A 12 0.80 -11.65 3.25
CA GLU A 12 1.84 -12.34 2.48
C GLU A 12 1.58 -12.35 0.96
N LEU A 13 0.31 -12.39 0.53
CA LEU A 13 -0.04 -12.36 -0.91
C LEU A 13 0.04 -10.95 -1.55
N TRP A 14 -0.10 -9.87 -0.78
CA TRP A 14 -0.19 -8.50 -1.31
C TRP A 14 1.11 -7.70 -1.20
N SER A 15 1.96 -8.01 -0.22
CA SER A 15 3.32 -7.46 -0.11
C SER A 15 4.15 -7.67 -1.39
N THR A 16 3.75 -8.65 -2.21
CA THR A 16 4.37 -8.95 -3.51
C THR A 16 3.91 -8.00 -4.64
N LEU A 17 2.75 -7.33 -4.54
CA LEU A 17 2.16 -6.51 -5.60
C LEU A 17 2.58 -5.05 -5.54
N TYR A 18 2.50 -4.42 -4.37
CA TYR A 18 2.94 -3.04 -4.15
C TYR A 18 3.76 -3.03 -2.86
N GLY A 19 5.02 -2.60 -2.96
CA GLY A 19 5.97 -2.62 -1.85
C GLY A 19 7.39 -2.31 -2.34
N PRO A 20 8.33 -2.04 -1.42
CA PRO A 20 9.70 -1.71 -1.78
C PRO A 20 10.44 -2.86 -2.48
N GLY A 21 9.97 -4.11 -2.31
CA GLY A 21 10.48 -5.31 -2.99
C GLY A 21 9.51 -5.92 -4.01
N ALA A 22 8.54 -5.15 -4.52
CA ALA A 22 7.57 -5.67 -5.48
C ALA A 22 8.25 -6.28 -6.72
N ARG A 23 7.77 -7.44 -7.18
CA ARG A 23 8.36 -8.17 -8.31
C ARG A 23 8.23 -7.42 -9.64
N ASP A 24 7.19 -6.60 -9.77
CA ASP A 24 6.91 -5.78 -10.94
C ASP A 24 7.50 -4.37 -10.74
N PRO A 25 8.49 -3.95 -11.55
CA PRO A 25 9.11 -2.64 -11.43
C PRO A 25 8.12 -1.47 -11.59
N GLN A 26 7.06 -1.63 -12.38
CA GLN A 26 6.05 -0.59 -12.55
C GLN A 26 5.26 -0.39 -11.25
N LYS A 27 4.85 -1.49 -10.61
CA LYS A 27 4.13 -1.41 -9.34
C LYS A 27 5.02 -0.94 -8.19
N GLN A 28 6.29 -1.30 -8.22
CA GLN A 28 7.29 -0.78 -7.30
C GLN A 28 7.43 0.74 -7.44
N ALA A 29 7.51 1.26 -8.67
CA ALA A 29 7.56 2.70 -8.92
C ALA A 29 6.28 3.41 -8.44
N VAL A 30 5.10 2.82 -8.71
CA VAL A 30 3.81 3.34 -8.22
C VAL A 30 3.76 3.36 -6.69
N TYR A 31 4.28 2.32 -6.02
CA TYR A 31 4.38 2.30 -4.56
C TYR A 31 5.18 3.50 -4.04
N TYR A 32 6.41 3.72 -4.54
CA TYR A 32 7.23 4.85 -4.10
C TYR A 32 6.58 6.21 -4.39
N GLN A 33 5.90 6.37 -5.52
CA GLN A 33 5.15 7.59 -5.82
C GLN A 33 4.02 7.82 -4.81
N ILE A 34 3.25 6.78 -4.47
CA ILE A 34 2.20 6.85 -3.45
C ILE A 34 2.78 7.26 -2.10
N VAL A 35 3.89 6.64 -1.67
CA VAL A 35 4.57 6.98 -0.41
C VAL A 35 4.98 8.45 -0.38
N GLN A 36 5.65 8.94 -1.43
CA GLN A 36 6.06 10.35 -1.52
C GLN A 36 4.85 11.31 -1.46
N MET A 37 3.77 10.98 -2.15
CA MET A 37 2.56 11.79 -2.18
C MET A 37 1.85 11.82 -0.82
N LEU A 38 1.78 10.69 -0.12
CA LEU A 38 1.23 10.60 1.24
C LEU A 38 2.10 11.40 2.22
N ASN A 39 3.42 11.28 2.15
CA ASN A 39 4.37 12.05 2.97
C ASN A 39 4.28 13.57 2.71
N SER A 40 3.88 13.96 1.50
CA SER A 40 3.61 15.36 1.13
C SER A 40 2.25 15.87 1.63
N GLY A 41 1.48 15.06 2.37
CA GLY A 41 0.18 15.40 2.92
C GLY A 41 -0.96 15.43 1.89
N LEU A 42 -0.80 14.80 0.73
CA LEU A 42 -1.85 14.79 -0.28
C LEU A 42 -3.03 13.88 0.14
N PRO A 43 -4.28 14.28 -0.12
CA PRO A 43 -5.44 13.45 0.21
C PRO A 43 -5.46 12.12 -0.55
N ILE A 44 -5.83 11.03 0.14
CA ILE A 44 -5.91 9.66 -0.39
C ILE A 44 -6.67 9.57 -1.72
N LYS A 45 -7.79 10.29 -1.87
CA LYS A 45 -8.56 10.31 -3.12
C LYS A 45 -7.71 10.79 -4.31
N LYS A 46 -6.98 11.90 -4.12
CA LYS A 46 -6.12 12.50 -5.14
C LYS A 46 -4.92 11.59 -5.47
N VAL A 47 -4.37 10.92 -4.45
CA VAL A 47 -3.30 9.93 -4.63
C VAL A 47 -3.77 8.75 -5.48
N ALA A 48 -4.96 8.21 -5.18
CA ALA A 48 -5.53 7.09 -5.91
C ALA A 48 -5.78 7.43 -7.38
N GLU A 49 -6.43 8.57 -7.65
CA GLU A 49 -6.73 9.05 -8.99
C GLU A 49 -5.46 9.29 -9.81
N LYS A 50 -4.45 9.96 -9.24
CA LYS A 50 -3.21 10.30 -9.96
C LYS A 50 -2.36 9.06 -10.31
N ASN A 51 -2.40 8.03 -9.47
CA ASN A 51 -1.63 6.80 -9.69
C ASN A 51 -2.44 5.69 -10.36
N SER A 52 -3.68 5.97 -10.79
CA SER A 52 -4.58 4.98 -11.42
C SER A 52 -4.75 3.71 -10.57
N VAL A 53 -4.79 3.87 -9.24
CA VAL A 53 -5.04 2.79 -8.28
C VAL A 53 -6.34 3.02 -7.53
N THR A 54 -6.83 1.99 -6.86
CA THR A 54 -8.04 2.11 -6.05
C THR A 54 -7.71 2.75 -4.69
N ARG A 55 -8.68 3.46 -4.08
CA ARG A 55 -8.52 4.02 -2.73
C ARG A 55 -8.17 2.96 -1.68
N PRO A 56 -8.76 1.74 -1.67
CA PRO A 56 -8.33 0.66 -0.79
C PRO A 56 -6.84 0.32 -0.90
N THR A 57 -6.26 0.38 -2.10
CA THR A 57 -4.82 0.18 -2.31
C THR A 57 -4.00 1.22 -1.55
N VAL A 58 -4.36 2.50 -1.68
CA VAL A 58 -3.68 3.60 -0.99
C VAL A 58 -3.86 3.50 0.53
N TYR A 59 -5.06 3.15 1.01
CA TYR A 59 -5.31 2.92 2.44
C TYR A 59 -4.44 1.79 3.02
N ARG A 60 -4.25 0.70 2.27
CA ARG A 60 -3.42 -0.42 2.72
C ARG A 60 -1.95 -0.02 2.79
N ILE A 61 -1.43 0.65 1.76
CA ILE A 61 -0.05 1.17 1.74
C ILE A 61 0.18 2.13 2.91
N GLN A 62 -0.77 3.05 3.16
CA GLN A 62 -0.67 3.95 4.30
C GLN A 62 -0.58 3.19 5.64
N LYS A 63 -1.45 2.19 5.82
CA LYS A 63 -1.50 1.40 7.05
C LYS A 63 -0.24 0.57 7.26
N GLU A 64 0.34 0.02 6.20
CA GLU A 64 1.63 -0.68 6.25
C GLU A 64 2.76 0.27 6.69
N LEU A 65 2.82 1.49 6.15
CA LEU A 65 3.80 2.50 6.57
C LEU A 65 3.65 2.91 8.05
N GLU A 66 2.42 2.98 8.56
CA GLU A 66 2.15 3.31 9.97
C GLU A 66 2.49 2.15 10.91
N GLU A 67 2.36 0.90 10.44
CA GLU A 67 2.75 -0.31 11.18
C GLU A 67 4.27 -0.45 11.28
N ASP A 68 5.03 -0.10 10.25
CA ASP A 68 6.51 -0.17 10.26
C ASP A 68 7.17 0.84 11.21
N ILE A 69 6.44 1.88 11.64
CA ILE A 69 6.93 2.92 12.56
C ILE A 69 6.70 2.52 14.05
N ASN A 70 5.85 1.54 14.33
CA ASN A 70 5.49 1.09 15.69
C ASN A 70 6.14 -0.24 16.06
#